data_AF-A0A967Z1K1-F1
#
_entry.id   AF-A0A967Z1K1-F1
#
_cell.length_a   1.000
_cell.length_b   1.000
_cell.length_c   1.000
_cell.angle_alpha   90.00
_cell.angle_beta   90.00
_cell.angle_gamma   90.00
#
_symmetry.space_group_name_H-M   'P 1'
#
loop_
_entity.id
_entity.type
_entity.pdbx_description
1 polymer ?
#
loop_
_entity_poly.entity_id
_entity_poly.type
_entity_poly.pdbx_seq_one_letter_code
_entity_poly.pdbx_strand_id
1 'polypeptide(L)' 'VDGVVYHPIKSCRTVSTGLADGRRYVMANRDVPTLFIESDLMDKRVVSEAQMKNRIDAFFEGMISRRQSSQAT' A
#
# COMPACT_ATOMS: atom_id res chain seq x y z
N VAL A 1 9.47 11.87 2.49
CA VAL A 1 8.60 10.81 1.93
C VAL A 1 7.82 10.24 3.09
N ASP A 2 6.51 10.49 3.11
CA ASP A 2 5.64 10.20 4.26
C ASP A 2 5.06 8.78 4.24
N GLY A 3 5.12 8.09 3.10
CA GLY A 3 4.71 6.70 2.92
C GLY A 3 5.02 6.18 1.52
N VAL A 4 4.89 4.87 1.31
CA VAL A 4 5.12 4.21 0.01
C VAL A 4 3.93 3.33 -0.35
N VAL A 5 3.39 3.50 -1.57
CA VAL A 5 2.30 2.67 -2.08
C VAL A 5 2.84 1.66 -3.10
N TYR A 6 2.61 0.39 -2.83
CA TYR A 6 2.91 -0.73 -3.71
C TYR A 6 1.65 -1.17 -4.43
N HIS A 7 1.69 -1.11 -5.76
CA HIS A 7 0.55 -1.41 -6.61
C HIS A 7 0.83 -2.59 -7.55
N PRO A 8 0.71 -3.84 -7.09
CA PRO A 8 0.76 -4.98 -7.98
C PRO A 8 -0.47 -5.03 -8.88
N ILE A 9 -0.20 -5.22 -10.17
CA ILE A 9 -1.20 -5.53 -11.18
C ILE A 9 -1.18 -7.05 -11.39
N LYS A 10 -2.26 -7.75 -11.05
CA LYS A 10 -2.33 -9.22 -11.14
C LYS A 10 -2.00 -9.76 -12.53
N SER A 11 -2.48 -9.09 -13.58
CA SER A 11 -2.18 -9.42 -14.97
C SER A 11 -0.71 -9.17 -15.38
N CYS A 12 0.04 -8.33 -14.65
CA CYS A 12 1.45 -8.04 -14.94
C CYS A 12 2.38 -8.72 -13.93
N ARG A 13 2.60 -10.03 -14.12
CA ARG A 13 3.41 -10.85 -13.21
C ARG A 13 4.83 -10.31 -13.02
N THR A 14 5.49 -9.89 -14.10
CA THR A 14 6.89 -9.43 -14.09
C THR A 14 7.13 -8.26 -13.15
N VAL A 15 6.21 -7.28 -13.12
CA VAL A 15 6.33 -6.11 -12.25
C VAL A 15 5.84 -6.44 -10.83
N SER A 16 4.77 -7.23 -10.72
CA SER A 16 4.10 -7.48 -9.44
C SER A 16 4.86 -8.43 -8.52
N THR A 17 5.64 -9.37 -9.06
CA THR A 17 6.35 -10.37 -8.24
C THR A 17 7.38 -9.71 -7.30
N GLY A 18 8.06 -8.65 -7.73
CA GLY A 18 9.08 -7.98 -6.91
C GLY A 18 8.54 -6.99 -5.86
N LEU A 19 7.27 -6.57 -5.97
CA LEU A 19 6.71 -5.53 -5.09
C LEU A 19 6.52 -6.01 -3.65
N ALA A 20 6.18 -7.29 -3.46
CA ALA A 20 6.03 -7.86 -2.11
C ALA A 20 7.35 -7.88 -1.34
N ASP A 21 8.44 -8.23 -2.02
CA ASP A 21 9.78 -8.24 -1.45
C ASP A 21 10.32 -6.82 -1.23
N GLY A 22 10.06 -5.92 -2.20
CA GLY A 22 10.36 -4.49 -2.04
C GLY A 22 9.66 -3.88 -0.82
N ARG A 23 8.40 -4.24 -0.57
CA ARG A 23 7.67 -3.81 0.62
C ARG A 23 8.30 -4.33 1.90
N ARG A 24 8.64 -5.62 1.96
CA ARG A 24 9.31 -6.22 3.14
C ARG A 24 10.64 -5.52 3.44
N TYR A 25 11.44 -5.26 2.40
CA TYR A 25 12.70 -4.56 2.54
C TYR A 25 12.50 -3.14 3.10
N VAL A 26 11.55 -2.38 2.56
CA VAL A 26 11.28 -1.02 3.03
C VAL A 26 10.76 -1.03 4.47
N MET A 27 9.83 -1.91 4.82
CA MET A 27 9.33 -2.03 6.19
C MET A 27 10.41 -2.42 7.20
N ALA A 28 11.39 -3.23 6.80
CA ALA A 28 12.47 -3.68 7.68
C ALA A 28 13.58 -2.61 7.86
N ASN A 29 13.86 -1.83 6.81
CA ASN A 29 14.99 -0.90 6.79
C ASN A 29 14.59 0.58 6.97
N ARG A 30 13.31 0.90 6.79
CA ARG A 30 12.80 2.26 6.90
C ARG A 30 11.51 2.28 7.69
N ASP A 31 11.44 3.22 8.62
CA ASP A 31 10.27 3.47 9.44
C ASP A 31 9.19 4.29 8.69
N VAL A 32 8.93 3.91 7.42
CA VAL A 32 7.93 4.55 6.57
C VAL A 32 6.71 3.64 6.43
N PRO A 33 5.49 4.16 6.59
CA PRO A 33 4.28 3.36 6.40
C PRO A 33 4.17 2.94 4.93
N THR A 34 3.74 1.69 4.71
CA THR A 34 3.58 1.13 3.36
C THR A 34 2.17 0.63 3.13
N LEU A 35 1.64 0.86 1.93
CA LEU A 35 0.34 0.39 1.48
C LEU A 35 0.51 -0.63 0.35
N PHE A 36 -0.27 -1.70 0.36
CA PHE A 36 -0.26 -2.73 -0.69
C PHE A 36 -1.66 -2.88 -1.27
N ILE A 37 -1.82 -2.51 -2.55
CA ILE A 37 -3.11 -2.50 -3.24
C ILE A 37 -3.00 -3.25 -4.55
N GLU A 38 -3.74 -4.34 -4.65
CA GLU A 38 -3.84 -5.12 -5.88
C GLU A 38 -4.85 -4.51 -6.85
N SER A 39 -4.49 -4.43 -8.13
CA SER A 39 -5.41 -4.16 -9.25
C SER A 39 -5.27 -5.22 -10.34
N ASP A 40 -6.16 -5.16 -11.33
CA ASP A 40 -6.01 -5.91 -12.57
C ASP A 40 -6.45 -5.06 -13.76
N LEU A 41 -5.66 -5.08 -14.85
CA LEU A 41 -5.95 -4.33 -16.08
C LEU A 41 -6.91 -5.08 -17.02
N MET A 42 -7.00 -6.41 -16.90
CA MET A 42 -7.72 -7.28 -17.82
C MET A 42 -9.08 -7.71 -17.26
N ASP A 43 -9.21 -7.87 -15.94
CA ASP A 43 -10.44 -8.31 -15.29
C ASP A 43 -10.77 -7.48 -14.04
N LYS A 44 -11.74 -6.58 -14.19
CA LYS A 44 -12.27 -5.73 -13.11
C LYS A 44 -12.97 -6.53 -12.01
N ARG A 45 -13.33 -7.79 -12.23
CA ARG A 45 -14.01 -8.64 -11.24
C ARG A 45 -13.05 -9.24 -10.22
N VAL A 46 -11.76 -9.29 -10.57
CA VAL A 46 -10.72 -9.89 -9.73
C VAL A 46 -10.41 -9.01 -8.50
N VAL A 47 -10.76 -7.73 -8.56
CA VAL A 47 -10.49 -6.75 -7.51
C VAL A 47 -11.75 -5.96 -7.18
N SER A 48 -12.08 -5.88 -5.89
CA SER A 48 -13.19 -5.06 -5.41
C SER A 48 -12.73 -3.62 -5.19
N GLU A 49 -13.36 -2.67 -5.89
CA GLU A 49 -13.13 -1.23 -5.72
C GLU A 49 -13.41 -0.79 -4.27
N ALA A 50 -14.46 -1.35 -3.64
CA ALA A 50 -14.77 -1.09 -2.24
C ALA A 50 -13.63 -1.54 -1.31
N GLN A 51 -13.05 -2.72 -1.56
CA GLN A 51 -11.91 -3.20 -0.79
C GLN A 51 -10.67 -2.30 -0.98
N MET A 52 -10.44 -1.85 -2.21
CA MET A 52 -9.33 -0.94 -2.51
C MET A 52 -9.51 0.39 -1.77
N LYS A 53 -10.69 0.99 -1.86
CA LYS A 53 -11.03 2.24 -1.20
C LYS A 53 -10.88 2.14 0.32
N ASN A 54 -11.43 1.09 0.94
CA ASN A 54 -11.31 0.87 2.38
C ASN A 54 -9.84 0.74 2.85
N ARG A 55 -8.98 0.09 2.04
CA ARG A 55 -7.54 -0.01 2.36
C ARG A 55 -6.83 1.33 2.23
N ILE A 56 -7.21 2.14 1.25
CA ILE A 56 -6.68 3.50 1.05
C ILE A 56 -7.09 4.39 2.23
N ASP A 57 -8.37 4.38 2.58
CA ASP A 57 -8.92 5.20 3.68
C ASP A 57 -8.25 4.85 5.01
N ALA A 58 -8.16 3.55 5.34
CA ALA A 58 -7.47 3.08 6.55
C ALA A 58 -5.98 3.45 6.57
N PHE A 59 -5.32 3.46 5.41
CA PHE A 59 -3.91 3.87 5.33
C PHE A 59 -3.73 5.36 5.62
N PHE A 60 -4.57 6.21 5.04
CA PHE A 60 -4.52 7.65 5.30
C PHE A 60 -4.86 7.98 6.74
N GLU A 61 -5.89 7.34 7.31
CA GLU A 61 -6.23 7.47 8.73
C GLU A 61 -5.05 7.07 9.64
N GLY A 62 -4.38 5.94 9.33
CA GLY A 62 -3.20 5.49 10.06
C GLY A 62 -2.03 6.48 9.97
N MET A 63 -1.79 7.09 8.81
CA MET A 63 -0.75 8.12 8.65
C MET A 63 -1.08 9.40 9.44
N ILE A 64 -2.34 9.84 9.40
CA ILE A 64 -2.80 11.02 10.15
C ILE A 64 -2.65 10.79 11.66
N SER A 65 -3.08 9.62 12.15
CA SER A 65 -2.95 9.21 13.56
C SER A 65 -1.49 9.20 14.01
N ARG A 66 -0.59 8.64 13.18
CA ARG A 66 0.85 8.63 13.45
C ARG A 66 1.44 10.04 13.52
N ARG A 67 1.04 10.92 12.61
CA ARG A 67 1.47 12.33 12.60
C ARG A 67 0.98 13.07 13.85
N GLN A 68 -0.27 12.86 14.26
CA GLN A 68 -0.82 13.44 15.50
C GLN A 68 -0.06 12.95 16.74
N SER A 69 0.28 11.65 16.78
CA SER A 69 1.07 11.06 17.88
C SER A 69 2.46 11.67 17.97
N SER A 70 3.11 11.94 16.82
CA SER A 70 4.42 12.59 16.75
C SER A 70 4.43 14.09 17.06
N GLN A 71 3.27 14.76 17.00
CA GLN A 71 3.14 16.20 17.29
C GLN A 71 2.71 16.50 18.74
N ALA A 72 2.31 15.48 19.50
CA ALA A 72 1.88 15.61 20.89
C ALA A 72 3.03 15.47 21.92
N THR A 73 4.29 15.42 21.46
CA THR A 73 5.52 15.44 22.28
C THR A 73 6.30 16.70 21.97
#